data_AF-A0A1V6AST9-F1
#
_entry.id   AF-A0A1V6AST9-F1
#
_cell.length_a   1.000
_cell.length_b   1.000
_cell.length_c   1.000
_cell.angle_alpha   90.00
_cell.angle_beta   90.00
_cell.angle_gamma   90.00
#
_symmetry.space_group_name_H-M   'P 1'
#
loop_
_entity.id
_entity.type
_entity.pdbx_description
1 polymer ?
#
loop_
_entity_poly.entity_id
_entity_poly.type
_entity_poly.pdbx_seq_one_letter_code
_entity_poly.pdbx_strand_id
1 'polypeptide(L)' 'MQKKLTITVDEEVYTGLHKVIGPRKISRFVQEIVRPYVVRPDYESAYAEMAKDRKRENEAMEWAEINIKDMEHEAM' A
#
# COMPACT_ATOMS: atom_id res chain seq x y z
N MET A 1 3.15 15.52 6.07
CA MET A 1 4.08 16.67 5.94
C MET A 1 4.54 16.76 4.49
N GLN A 2 4.57 17.94 3.88
CA GLN A 2 5.10 18.12 2.51
C GLN A 2 6.56 18.59 2.57
N LYS A 3 7.40 18.09 1.66
CA LYS A 3 8.80 18.50 1.49
C LYS A 3 9.01 18.92 0.03
N LYS A 4 9.78 19.99 -0.20
CA LYS A 4 10.19 20.40 -1.56
C LYS A 4 11.38 19.55 -1.99
N LEU A 5 11.33 19.06 -3.23
CA LEU A 5 12.40 18.30 -3.86
C LEU A 5 12.79 19.01 -5.15
N THR A 6 14.09 19.29 -5.32
CA THR A 6 14.65 19.82 -6.57
C THR A 6 15.22 18.64 -7.36
N ILE A 7 14.75 18.44 -8.60
CA ILE A 7 15.23 17.41 -9.51
C ILE A 7 15.65 18.04 -10.83
N THR A 8 16.63 17.44 -11.48
CA THR A 8 17.01 17.79 -12.85
C THR A 8 16.23 16.91 -13.83
N VAL A 9 15.62 17.52 -14.83
CA VAL A 9 14.89 16.84 -15.91
C VAL A 9 15.34 17.43 -17.25
N ASP A 10 15.07 16.69 -18.33
CA ASP A 10 15.29 17.19 -19.67
C ASP A 10 14.44 18.45 -19.97
N GLU A 11 14.95 19.34 -20.83
CA GLU A 11 14.28 20.58 -21.20
C GLU A 11 12.92 20.34 -21.88
N GLU A 12 12.81 19.30 -22.72
CA GLU A 12 11.56 18.93 -23.38
C GLU A 12 10.52 18.50 -22.34
N VAL A 13 10.94 17.76 -21.32
CA VAL A 13 10.08 17.31 -20.22
C VAL A 13 9.64 18.50 -19.36
N TYR A 14 10.55 19.41 -19.01
CA TYR A 14 10.21 20.62 -18.26
C TYR A 14 9.16 21.46 -19.01
N THR A 15 9.39 21.68 -20.31
CA THR A 15 8.48 22.44 -21.17
C THR A 15 7.13 21.75 -21.31
N GLY A 16 7.12 20.43 -21.50
CA GLY A 16 5.91 19.61 -21.57
C GLY A 16 5.10 19.68 -20.27
N LEU A 17 5.74 19.58 -19.11
CA LEU A 17 5.10 19.70 -17.81
C LEU A 17 4.45 21.08 -17.63
N HIS A 18 5.14 22.15 -18.01
CA HIS A 18 4.60 23.50 -17.92
C HIS A 18 3.44 23.76 -18.89
N LYS A 19 3.50 23.22 -20.12
CA LYS A 19 2.50 23.45 -21.16
C LYS A 19 1.24 22.59 -20.98
N VAL A 20 1.41 21.32 -20.63
CA VAL A 20 0.30 20.33 -20.58
C VAL A 20 -0.35 20.29 -19.20
N ILE A 21 0.45 20.28 -18.14
CA ILE A 21 -0.05 20.11 -16.76
C ILE A 21 -0.32 21.47 -16.09
N GLY A 22 0.53 22.45 -16.36
CA GLY A 22 0.43 23.82 -15.84
C GLY A 22 1.10 24.02 -14.47
N PRO A 23 1.57 25.24 -14.17
CA PRO A 23 2.59 25.54 -13.15
C PRO A 23 2.19 25.22 -11.70
N ARG A 24 0.89 25.03 -11.39
CA ARG A 24 0.40 24.71 -10.04
C ARG A 24 0.11 23.22 -9.80
N LYS A 25 0.09 22.41 -10.86
CA LYS A 25 -0.32 21.00 -10.79
C LYS A 25 0.86 20.03 -10.94
N ILE A 26 2.02 20.49 -11.39
CA ILE A 26 3.21 19.66 -11.65
C ILE A 26 3.62 18.84 -10.43
N SER A 27 3.74 19.47 -9.25
CA SER A 27 4.16 18.75 -8.04
C SER A 27 3.19 17.63 -7.66
N ARG A 28 1.88 17.85 -7.83
CA ARG A 28 0.86 16.83 -7.55
C ARG A 28 0.92 15.70 -8.58
N PHE A 29 1.04 16.05 -9.86
CA PHE A 29 1.15 15.10 -10.97
C PHE A 29 2.34 14.16 -10.80
N VAL A 30 3.53 14.72 -10.56
CA VAL A 30 4.75 13.92 -10.35
C VAL A 30 4.59 13.03 -9.11
N GLN A 31 4.03 13.55 -8.02
CA GLN A 31 3.80 12.77 -6.82
C GLN A 31 2.84 11.59 -7.06
N GLU A 32 1.73 11.79 -7.78
CA GLU A 32 0.77 10.72 -8.08
C GLU A 32 1.41 9.59 -8.90
N ILE A 33 2.31 9.91 -9.84
CA ILE A 33 3.03 8.92 -10.64
C ILE A 33 4.11 8.20 -9.82
N VAL A 34 4.88 8.93 -9.00
CA VAL A 34 6.03 8.36 -8.28
C VAL A 34 5.57 7.54 -7.07
N ARG A 35 4.47 7.95 -6.41
CA ARG A 35 3.95 7.32 -5.18
C ARG A 35 3.84 5.79 -5.23
N PRO A 36 3.22 5.13 -6.24
CA PRO A 36 3.12 3.67 -6.25
C PRO A 36 4.48 2.95 -6.30
N TYR A 37 5.53 3.60 -6.80
CA TYR A 37 6.85 3.00 -6.93
C TYR A 37 7.73 3.21 -5.68
N VAL A 38 7.52 4.31 -4.95
CA VAL A 38 8.33 4.66 -3.77
C VAL A 38 7.62 4.42 -2.45
N VAL A 39 6.29 4.47 -2.45
CA VAL A 39 5.42 4.11 -1.34
C VAL A 39 4.69 2.84 -1.76
N ARG A 40 5.40 1.71 -1.75
CA ARG A 40 4.68 0.43 -1.66
C ARG A 40 3.89 0.47 -0.35
N PRO A 41 2.62 0.04 -0.33
CA PRO A 41 1.98 -0.29 0.94
C PRO A 41 2.92 -1.28 1.60
N ASP A 42 3.44 -0.89 2.76
CA ASP A 42 4.35 -1.72 3.53
C ASP A 42 3.50 -2.83 4.15
N TYR A 43 3.11 -3.77 3.29
CA TYR A 43 2.40 -4.97 3.71
C TYR A 43 3.27 -5.73 4.71
N GLU A 44 4.60 -5.67 4.60
CA GLU A 44 5.50 -6.28 5.57
C GLU A 44 5.33 -5.68 6.97
N SER A 45 5.26 -4.35 7.14
CA SER A 45 4.97 -3.78 8.47
C SER A 45 3.56 -4.09 8.95
N ALA A 46 2.56 -4.05 8.06
CA ALA A 46 1.19 -4.42 8.43
C ALA A 46 1.08 -5.90 8.84
N TYR A 47 1.73 -6.82 8.11
CA TYR A 47 1.83 -8.24 8.45
C TYR A 47 2.65 -8.46 9.73
N ALA A 48 3.73 -7.72 9.93
CA ALA A 48 4.53 -7.80 11.15
C ALA A 48 3.79 -7.26 12.39
N GLU A 49 2.88 -6.30 12.23
CA GLU A 49 1.97 -5.88 13.30
C GLU A 49 0.87 -6.91 13.55
N MET A 50 0.26 -7.48 12.50
CA MET A 50 -0.73 -8.54 12.64
C MET A 50 -0.16 -9.80 13.29
N ALA A 51 1.08 -10.20 12.95
CA ALA A 51 1.78 -11.34 13.55
C ALA A 51 2.18 -11.12 15.03
N LYS A 52 2.10 -9.89 15.54
CA LYS A 52 2.30 -9.60 16.97
C LYS A 52 1.01 -9.72 17.78
N ASP A 53 -0.16 -9.77 17.12
CA ASP A 53 -1.45 -9.90 17.76
C ASP A 53 -1.84 -11.38 17.96
N ARG A 54 -1.21 -11.99 18.96
CA ARG A 54 -1.46 -13.40 19.36
C ARG A 54 -2.91 -13.67 19.76
N LYS A 55 -3.64 -12.65 20.21
CA LYS A 55 -5.05 -12.82 20.60
C LYS A 55 -5.90 -13.10 19.37
N ARG A 56 -5.63 -12.37 18.29
CA ARG A 56 -6.29 -12.55 17.00
C ARG A 56 -5.87 -13.83 16.28
N GLU A 57 -4.61 -14.26 16.44
CA GLU A 57 -4.16 -15.58 15.98
C GLU A 57 -4.92 -16.72 16.68
N ASN A 58 -5.09 -16.65 18.00
CA ASN A 58 -5.84 -17.66 18.76
C ASN A 58 -7.32 -17.67 18.38
N GLU A 59 -7.94 -16.49 18.22
CA GLU A 59 -9.33 -16.40 17.73
C GLU A 59 -9.44 -17.02 16.32
N ALA A 60 -8.55 -16.69 15.39
CA ALA A 60 -8.57 -17.29 14.05
C ALA A 60 -8.33 -18.82 14.07
N MET A 61 -7.50 -19.30 14.99
CA MET A 61 -7.27 -20.74 15.22
C MET A 61 -8.53 -21.43 15.74
N GLU A 62 -9.23 -20.85 16.73
CA GLU A 62 -10.51 -21.35 17.22
C GLU A 62 -11.58 -21.37 16.09
N TRP A 63 -11.66 -20.32 15.27
CA TRP A 63 -12.54 -20.29 14.10
C TRP A 63 -12.17 -21.37 13.06
N ALA A 64 -10.88 -21.64 12.83
CA ALA A 64 -10.43 -22.68 11.91
C ALA A 64 -10.72 -24.09 12.45
N GLU A 65 -10.57 -24.31 13.76
CA GLU A 65 -10.84 -25.59 14.42
C GLU A 65 -12.34 -25.91 14.49
N ILE A 66 -13.21 -24.91 14.64
CA ILE A 66 -14.67 -25.08 14.56
C ILE A 66 -15.08 -25.65 13.19
N ASN A 67 -14.45 -25.20 12.10
CA ASN A 67 -14.76 -25.69 10.75
C ASN A 67 -14.29 -27.14 10.51
N ILE A 68 -13.27 -27.64 11.24
CA ILE A 68 -12.81 -29.03 11.11
C ILE A 68 -13.79 -29.99 11.81
N LYS A 69 -14.36 -29.59 12.94
CA LYS A 69 -15.32 -30.41 13.70
C LYS A 69 -16.66 -30.57 13.01
N ASP A 70 -17.11 -29.56 12.26
CA ASP A 70 -18.37 -29.63 11.51
C ASP A 70 -18.25 -30.53 10.27
N MET A 71 -17.09 -30.60 9.62
CA MET A 71 -16.84 -31.55 8.52
C MET A 71 -16.87 -33.02 8.97
N GLU A 72 -16.49 -33.32 10.21
CA GLU A 72 -16.59 -34.67 10.78
C GLU A 72 -18.04 -35.08 11.10
N HIS A 73 -18.95 -34.13 11.31
CA HIS A 73 -20.36 -34.39 11.62
C HIS A 73 -21.24 -34.59 10.38
N GLU A 74 -20.85 -34.05 9.22
CA GLU A 74 -21.59 -34.22 7.95
C GLU A 74 -21.12 -35.44 7.12
N ALA A 75 -20.04 -36.12 7.52
CA ALA A 75 -19.50 -37.30 6.85
C ALA A 75 -19.90 -38.65 7.49
N MET A 76 -20.77 -38.63 8.52
CA MET A 76 -21.35 -39.83 9.18
C MET A 76 -22.83 -39.97 8.85
#